data_AF-A0A8H7IVC3-F1
#
_entry.id   AF-A0A8H7IVC3-F1
#
_cell.length_a   1.000
_cell.length_b   1.000
_cell.length_c   1.000
_cell.angle_alpha   90.00
_cell.angle_beta   90.00
_cell.angle_gamma   90.00
#
_symmetry.space_group_name_H-M   'P 1'
#
loop_
_entity.id
_entity.type
_entity.pdbx_description
1 polymer ?
#
loop_
_entity_poly.entity_id
_entity_poly.type
_entity_poly.pdbx_seq_one_letter_code
_entity_poly.pdbx_strand_id
1 'polypeptide(L)'
;MAQLSFDQTDLNHIFLCAFKDCATSIIDGLSTDANDPATTIAIQTIVEQINYDHNRFAYVLDIIQARIYRDSLWAGAAVAVLDLIATFIDPAFVHPVLQIRGPSLVQYQLMRVLQARFTEMMMADVWSHGFILFIGQLGAARDSIGSLTPGIALHILTSMIDSRHLFSGQNLDMLFDFVIAVGPFLDNQTWDIVDGFGGKLQVLQERVKCEGTTTEKVMPLPYCLGVHTPIIEDTCTNCSPLCSCSLTNLPHFRLIDINGMTSTETKLDVFKLGTAQLFASLPDAIDDQNAYHKIQYALIGIG
;
A
#
# COMPACT_ATOMS: atom_id res chain seq x y z
N MET A 1 -4.36 18.78 -62.08
CA MET A 1 -4.32 18.89 -60.61
C MET A 1 -4.54 17.48 -60.07
N ALA A 2 -3.52 16.86 -59.48
CA ALA A 2 -3.66 15.54 -58.88
C ALA A 2 -4.36 15.71 -57.52
N GLN A 3 -5.57 15.14 -57.38
CA GLN A 3 -6.22 14.98 -56.09
C GLN A 3 -5.41 13.96 -55.30
N LEU A 4 -4.71 14.42 -54.26
CA LEU A 4 -4.19 13.54 -53.21
C LEU A 4 -5.39 12.91 -52.52
N SER A 5 -5.72 11.68 -52.88
CA SER A 5 -6.65 10.87 -52.09
C SER A 5 -5.92 10.48 -50.81
N PHE A 6 -6.08 11.27 -49.76
CA PHE A 6 -5.72 10.82 -48.43
C PHE A 6 -6.65 9.66 -48.09
N ASP A 7 -6.06 8.48 -47.89
CA ASP A 7 -6.81 7.33 -47.40
C ASP A 7 -7.33 7.69 -45.99
N GLN A 8 -8.61 7.43 -45.75
CA GLN A 8 -9.28 7.81 -44.50
C GLN A 8 -8.63 7.14 -43.28
N THR A 9 -7.94 6.02 -43.53
CA THR A 9 -7.12 5.28 -42.56
C THR A 9 -5.90 6.08 -42.08
N ASP A 10 -5.23 6.81 -42.97
CA ASP A 10 -4.03 7.61 -42.64
C ASP A 10 -4.38 8.84 -41.79
N LEU A 11 -5.50 9.49 -42.11
CA LEU A 11 -6.02 10.63 -41.34
C LEU A 11 -6.39 10.21 -39.91
N ASN A 12 -7.11 9.10 -39.74
CA ASN A 12 -7.48 8.59 -38.42
C ASN A 12 -6.25 8.26 -37.57
N HIS A 13 -5.21 7.68 -38.18
CA HIS A 13 -3.95 7.40 -37.50
C HIS A 13 -3.25 8.69 -37.03
N ILE A 14 -3.16 9.71 -37.90
CA ILE A 14 -2.55 11.01 -37.56
C ILE A 14 -3.29 11.67 -36.39
N PHE A 15 -4.62 11.70 -36.41
CA PHE A 15 -5.40 12.29 -35.32
C PHE A 15 -5.26 11.51 -34.01
N LEU A 16 -5.18 10.18 -34.08
CA LEU A 16 -4.96 9.36 -32.88
C LEU A 16 -3.55 9.62 -32.30
N CYS A 17 -2.51 9.71 -33.13
CA CYS A 17 -1.17 10.07 -32.67
C CYS A 17 -1.13 11.46 -32.02
N ALA A 18 -1.71 12.47 -32.68
CA ALA A 18 -1.78 13.82 -32.12
C ALA A 18 -2.53 13.86 -30.77
N PHE A 19 -3.63 13.11 -30.66
CA PHE A 19 -4.34 12.95 -29.39
C PHE A 19 -3.45 12.31 -28.33
N LYS A 20 -2.75 11.22 -28.65
CA LYS A 20 -1.87 10.52 -27.72
C LYS A 20 -0.76 11.42 -27.20
N ASP A 21 -0.09 12.15 -28.10
CA ASP A 21 0.99 13.07 -27.74
C ASP A 21 0.45 14.22 -26.86
N CYS A 22 -0.70 14.78 -27.22
CA CYS A 22 -1.35 15.83 -26.44
C CYS A 22 -1.75 15.35 -25.04
N ALA A 23 -2.45 14.21 -24.94
CA ALA A 23 -2.89 13.63 -23.68
C ALA A 23 -1.69 13.27 -22.79
N THR A 24 -0.64 12.65 -23.34
CA THR A 24 0.59 12.35 -22.61
C THR A 24 1.27 13.63 -22.11
N SER A 25 1.41 14.66 -22.97
CA SER A 25 2.02 15.92 -22.56
C SER A 25 1.22 16.64 -21.48
N ILE A 26 -0.11 16.62 -21.56
CA ILE A 26 -0.96 17.20 -20.53
C ILE A 26 -0.80 16.41 -19.23
N ILE A 27 -1.00 15.10 -19.27
CA ILE A 27 -0.92 14.25 -18.07
C ILE A 27 0.45 14.30 -17.44
N ASP A 28 1.56 14.35 -18.18
CA ASP A 28 2.90 14.47 -17.59
C ASP A 28 3.18 15.87 -17.04
N GLY A 29 2.47 16.89 -17.52
CA GLY A 29 2.60 18.28 -17.09
C GLY A 29 1.74 18.70 -15.89
N LEU A 30 0.77 17.87 -15.45
CA LEU A 30 -0.10 18.24 -14.33
C LEU A 30 0.67 18.36 -13.01
N SER A 31 0.21 19.22 -12.12
CA SER A 31 0.77 19.37 -10.77
C SER A 31 0.58 18.11 -9.92
N THR A 32 1.40 17.96 -8.88
CA THR A 32 1.18 17.00 -7.78
C THR A 32 0.18 17.52 -6.75
N ASP A 33 -0.20 18.81 -6.82
CA ASP A 33 -1.28 19.37 -6.02
C ASP A 33 -2.64 18.98 -6.63
N ALA A 34 -3.40 18.16 -5.90
CA ALA A 34 -4.73 17.71 -6.27
C ALA A 34 -5.75 18.86 -6.43
N ASN A 35 -5.48 20.03 -5.84
CA ASN A 35 -6.38 21.19 -5.86
C ASN A 35 -6.01 22.24 -6.91
N ASP A 36 -4.99 21.99 -7.75
CA ASP A 36 -4.58 22.93 -8.79
C ASP A 36 -5.73 23.19 -9.79
N PRO A 37 -6.24 24.42 -9.93
CA PRO A 37 -7.30 24.75 -10.87
C PRO A 37 -6.95 24.45 -12.33
N ALA A 38 -5.66 24.44 -12.68
CA ALA A 38 -5.21 24.09 -14.03
C ALA A 38 -5.52 22.63 -14.36
N THR A 39 -5.55 21.74 -13.37
CA THR A 39 -5.90 20.33 -13.52
C THR A 39 -7.31 20.18 -14.09
N THR A 40 -8.29 20.91 -13.55
CA THR A 40 -9.69 20.84 -14.02
C THR A 40 -9.82 21.19 -15.50
N ILE A 41 -9.18 22.29 -15.95
CA ILE A 41 -9.22 22.74 -17.34
C ILE A 41 -8.55 21.73 -18.27
N ALA A 42 -7.40 21.21 -17.84
CA ALA A 42 -6.64 20.21 -18.58
C ALA A 42 -7.41 18.90 -18.74
N ILE A 43 -8.04 18.40 -17.67
CA ILE A 43 -8.85 17.17 -17.71
C ILE A 43 -10.11 17.36 -18.55
N GLN A 44 -10.79 18.50 -18.44
CA GLN A 44 -11.94 18.80 -19.30
C GLN A 44 -11.53 18.78 -20.78
N THR A 45 -10.38 19.36 -21.12
CA THR A 45 -9.83 19.34 -22.49
C THR A 45 -9.59 17.92 -22.98
N ILE A 46 -8.98 17.06 -22.16
CA ILE A 46 -8.76 15.64 -22.51
C ILE A 46 -10.09 14.95 -22.75
N VAL A 47 -11.07 15.12 -21.85
CA VAL A 47 -12.37 14.44 -21.92
C VAL A 47 -13.15 14.84 -23.17
N GLU A 48 -13.16 16.12 -23.55
CA GLU A 48 -13.77 16.59 -24.79
C GLU A 48 -13.13 15.92 -26.03
N GLN A 49 -11.81 15.69 -26.00
CA GLN A 49 -11.07 15.06 -27.09
C GLN A 49 -11.22 13.53 -27.15
N ILE A 50 -11.78 12.88 -26.12
CA ILE A 50 -12.12 11.45 -26.16
C ILE A 50 -13.15 11.20 -27.27
N ASN A 51 -14.11 12.11 -27.47
CA ASN A 51 -15.08 12.07 -28.56
C ASN A 51 -15.78 10.69 -28.73
N TYR A 52 -16.23 10.10 -27.63
CA TYR A 52 -16.84 8.75 -27.57
C TYR A 52 -15.98 7.61 -28.13
N ASP A 53 -14.67 7.81 -28.29
CA ASP A 53 -13.73 6.78 -28.71
C ASP A 53 -13.20 6.03 -27.49
N HIS A 54 -13.61 4.76 -27.37
CA HIS A 54 -13.19 3.89 -26.28
C HIS A 54 -11.67 3.66 -26.23
N ASN A 55 -10.98 3.65 -27.38
CA ASN A 55 -9.54 3.46 -27.43
C ASN A 55 -8.80 4.68 -26.90
N ARG A 56 -9.30 5.88 -27.18
CA ARG A 56 -8.78 7.13 -26.60
C ARG A 56 -8.98 7.15 -25.09
N PHE A 57 -10.15 6.73 -24.63
CA PHE A 57 -10.42 6.66 -23.20
C PHE A 57 -9.51 5.67 -22.48
N ALA A 58 -9.36 4.45 -23.03
CA ALA A 58 -8.45 3.45 -22.48
C ALA A 58 -7.00 3.97 -22.44
N TYR A 59 -6.55 4.63 -23.50
CA TYR A 59 -5.21 5.24 -23.55
C TYR A 59 -5.00 6.30 -22.45
N VAL A 60 -6.00 7.15 -22.17
CA VAL A 60 -5.91 8.15 -21.09
C VAL A 60 -5.70 7.48 -19.74
N LEU A 61 -6.39 6.37 -19.46
CA LEU A 61 -6.18 5.64 -18.22
C LEU A 61 -4.80 4.98 -18.16
N ASP A 62 -4.30 4.46 -19.28
CA ASP A 62 -2.96 3.88 -19.35
C ASP A 62 -1.86 4.90 -19.06
N ILE A 63 -1.96 6.13 -19.58
CA ILE A 63 -0.96 7.18 -19.32
C ILE A 63 -1.02 7.69 -17.87
N ILE A 64 -2.22 7.75 -17.26
CA ILE A 64 -2.38 8.08 -15.83
C ILE A 64 -1.67 7.02 -14.99
N GLN A 65 -1.88 5.74 -15.29
CA GLN A 65 -1.21 4.64 -14.62
C GLN A 65 0.31 4.68 -14.83
N ALA A 66 0.77 4.89 -16.06
CA ALA A 66 2.19 5.05 -16.35
C ALA A 66 2.82 6.22 -15.57
N ARG A 67 2.07 7.31 -15.34
CA ARG A 67 2.55 8.41 -14.50
C ARG A 67 2.61 8.03 -13.02
N ILE A 68 1.58 7.38 -12.47
CA ILE A 68 1.58 6.88 -11.08
C ILE A 68 2.81 6.00 -10.80
N TYR A 69 3.20 5.13 -11.74
CA TYR A 69 4.37 4.27 -11.59
C TYR A 69 5.70 5.04 -11.61
N ARG A 70 5.77 6.15 -12.35
CA ARG A 70 6.98 6.98 -12.51
C ARG A 70 7.15 8.00 -11.38
N ASP A 71 6.05 8.52 -10.85
CA ASP A 71 6.01 9.62 -9.88
C ASP A 71 5.06 9.29 -8.72
N SER A 72 5.64 8.80 -7.61
CA SER A 72 4.86 8.37 -6.43
C SER A 72 4.18 9.53 -5.71
N LEU A 73 4.71 10.76 -5.81
CA LEU A 73 4.10 11.95 -5.22
C LEU A 73 2.78 12.33 -5.90
N TRP A 74 2.59 11.86 -7.14
CA TRP A 74 1.40 12.13 -7.92
C TRP A 74 0.20 11.26 -7.54
N ALA A 75 0.35 10.27 -6.65
CA ALA A 75 -0.71 9.34 -6.26
C ALA A 75 -2.00 10.05 -5.78
N GLY A 76 -1.88 11.10 -4.96
CA GLY A 76 -3.04 11.87 -4.50
C GLY A 76 -3.71 12.68 -5.62
N ALA A 77 -2.93 13.37 -6.44
CA ALA A 77 -3.43 14.11 -7.60
C ALA A 77 -4.09 13.19 -8.64
N ALA A 78 -3.59 11.96 -8.80
CA ALA A 78 -4.16 10.98 -9.71
C ALA A 78 -5.60 10.59 -9.33
N VAL A 79 -5.91 10.50 -8.02
CA VAL A 79 -7.29 10.25 -7.55
C VAL A 79 -8.20 11.40 -7.99
N ALA A 80 -7.79 12.65 -7.75
CA ALA A 80 -8.55 13.83 -8.17
C ALA A 80 -8.73 13.91 -9.70
N VAL A 81 -7.69 13.57 -10.47
CA VAL A 81 -7.77 13.49 -11.94
C VAL A 81 -8.84 12.47 -12.39
N LEU A 82 -8.89 11.30 -11.77
CA LEU A 82 -9.90 10.28 -12.11
C LEU A 82 -11.32 10.71 -11.73
N ASP A 83 -11.48 11.39 -10.61
CA ASP A 83 -12.76 11.96 -10.19
C ASP A 83 -13.23 13.06 -11.16
N LEU A 84 -12.32 13.91 -11.64
CA LEU A 84 -12.62 14.91 -12.67
C LEU A 84 -12.99 14.27 -14.01
N ILE A 85 -12.29 13.21 -14.42
CA ILE A 85 -12.66 12.44 -15.62
C ILE A 85 -14.08 11.89 -15.46
N ALA A 86 -14.39 11.27 -14.32
CA ALA A 86 -15.73 10.75 -14.05
C ALA A 86 -16.79 11.85 -13.99
N THR A 87 -16.43 13.05 -13.54
CA THR A 87 -17.33 14.21 -13.48
C THR A 87 -17.64 14.76 -14.87
N PHE A 88 -16.64 14.85 -15.75
CA PHE A 88 -16.78 15.47 -17.08
C PHE A 88 -17.16 14.50 -18.19
N ILE A 89 -16.99 13.19 -17.99
CA ILE A 89 -17.35 12.20 -19.01
C ILE A 89 -18.85 12.29 -19.32
N ASP A 90 -19.22 12.23 -20.60
CA ASP A 90 -20.63 12.23 -20.99
C ASP A 90 -21.35 11.00 -20.37
N PRO A 91 -22.45 11.18 -19.62
CA PRO A 91 -23.29 10.09 -19.14
C PRO A 91 -23.77 9.10 -20.22
N ALA A 92 -23.86 9.54 -21.47
CA ALA A 92 -24.23 8.74 -22.64
C ALA A 92 -23.05 7.99 -23.28
N PHE A 93 -21.80 8.22 -22.86
CA PHE A 93 -20.67 7.47 -23.37
C PHE A 93 -20.70 6.02 -22.87
N VAL A 94 -20.79 5.05 -23.79
CA VAL A 94 -21.00 3.63 -23.48
C VAL A 94 -19.77 2.78 -23.85
N HIS A 95 -19.52 1.74 -23.06
CA HIS A 95 -18.58 0.69 -23.43
C HIS A 95 -19.02 -0.04 -24.72
N PRO A 96 -18.10 -0.39 -25.64
CA PRO A 96 -18.47 -1.01 -26.92
C PRO A 96 -19.20 -2.36 -26.79
N VAL A 97 -18.87 -3.12 -25.74
CA VAL A 97 -19.41 -4.47 -25.49
C VAL A 97 -20.35 -4.55 -24.27
N LEU A 98 -20.16 -3.67 -23.30
CA LEU A 98 -20.84 -3.76 -22.00
C LEU A 98 -21.85 -2.62 -21.93
N GLN A 99 -23.02 -2.83 -21.32
CA GLN A 99 -24.01 -1.75 -21.18
C GLN A 99 -23.66 -0.78 -20.02
N ILE A 100 -22.37 -0.56 -19.77
CA ILE A 100 -21.85 0.34 -18.74
C ILE A 100 -21.54 1.69 -19.40
N ARG A 101 -21.89 2.79 -18.74
CA ARG A 101 -21.79 4.14 -19.30
C ARG A 101 -21.33 5.20 -18.30
N GLY A 102 -20.89 6.34 -18.82
CA GLY A 102 -20.61 7.54 -18.03
C GLY A 102 -19.62 7.31 -16.87
N PRO A 103 -19.87 7.85 -15.67
CA PRO A 103 -19.00 7.66 -14.51
C PRO A 103 -18.75 6.19 -14.15
N SER A 104 -19.77 5.33 -14.27
CA SER A 104 -19.63 3.89 -14.00
C SER A 104 -18.69 3.20 -15.00
N LEU A 105 -18.58 3.71 -16.23
CA LEU A 105 -17.59 3.24 -17.20
C LEU A 105 -16.18 3.59 -16.74
N VAL A 106 -15.97 4.78 -16.19
CA VAL A 106 -14.68 5.21 -15.63
C VAL A 106 -14.27 4.32 -14.47
N GLN A 107 -15.18 4.09 -13.52
CA GLN A 107 -14.96 3.17 -12.40
C GLN A 107 -14.61 1.76 -12.87
N TYR A 108 -15.38 1.19 -13.81
CA TYR A 108 -15.14 -0.14 -14.35
C TYR A 108 -13.74 -0.26 -14.98
N GLN A 109 -13.36 0.73 -15.80
CA GLN A 109 -12.07 0.72 -16.46
C GLN A 109 -10.91 0.88 -15.47
N LEU A 110 -11.06 1.78 -14.49
CA LEU A 110 -10.09 1.94 -13.42
C LEU A 110 -9.86 0.62 -12.66
N MET A 111 -10.94 -0.02 -12.20
CA MET A 111 -10.84 -1.29 -11.47
C MET A 111 -10.22 -2.40 -12.32
N ARG A 112 -10.56 -2.47 -13.61
CA ARG A 112 -9.98 -3.44 -14.55
C ARG A 112 -8.47 -3.26 -14.67
N VAL A 113 -8.01 -2.03 -14.85
CA VAL A 113 -6.58 -1.73 -14.99
C VAL A 113 -5.84 -1.95 -13.67
N LEU A 114 -6.42 -1.50 -12.55
CA LEU A 114 -5.87 -1.74 -11.21
C LEU A 114 -5.68 -3.23 -10.92
N GLN A 115 -6.69 -4.06 -11.21
CA GLN A 115 -6.61 -5.51 -10.98
C GLN A 115 -5.49 -6.15 -11.80
N ALA A 116 -5.38 -5.80 -13.09
CA ALA A 116 -4.33 -6.32 -13.95
C ALA A 116 -2.93 -5.92 -13.44
N ARG A 117 -2.74 -4.64 -13.12
CA ARG A 117 -1.47 -4.10 -12.63
C ARG A 117 -1.07 -4.62 -11.26
N PHE A 118 -2.04 -4.76 -10.35
CA PHE A 118 -1.81 -5.35 -9.04
C PHE A 118 -1.35 -6.80 -9.16
N THR A 119 -2.00 -7.59 -10.04
CA THR A 119 -1.62 -8.98 -10.29
C THR A 119 -0.20 -9.09 -10.84
N GLU A 120 0.16 -8.25 -11.82
CA GLU A 120 1.53 -8.18 -12.35
C GLU A 120 2.54 -7.82 -11.25
N MET A 121 2.23 -6.82 -10.41
CA MET A 121 3.10 -6.35 -9.35
C MET A 121 3.31 -7.39 -8.24
N MET A 122 2.29 -8.16 -7.88
CA MET A 122 2.42 -9.23 -6.86
C MET A 122 3.37 -10.36 -7.29
N MET A 123 3.60 -10.51 -8.60
CA MET A 123 4.55 -11.47 -9.17
C MET A 123 5.97 -10.91 -9.31
N ALA A 124 6.17 -9.60 -9.11
CA ALA A 124 7.45 -8.94 -9.22
C ALA A 124 8.23 -8.96 -7.90
N ASP A 125 9.57 -8.99 -7.99
CA ASP A 125 10.46 -8.94 -6.83
C ASP A 125 10.40 -7.59 -6.10
N VAL A 126 10.16 -6.50 -6.84
CA VAL A 126 10.10 -5.13 -6.33
C VAL A 126 8.76 -4.52 -6.72
N TRP A 127 8.04 -4.01 -5.73
CA TRP A 127 6.75 -3.36 -5.95
C TRP A 127 6.91 -1.88 -6.33
N SER A 128 5.88 -1.33 -6.97
CA SER A 128 5.82 0.09 -7.29
C SER A 128 5.27 0.86 -6.09
N HIS A 129 6.10 1.70 -5.48
CA HIS A 129 5.68 2.56 -4.38
C HIS A 129 4.52 3.48 -4.77
N GLY A 130 4.61 4.14 -5.93
CA GLY A 130 3.55 5.02 -6.43
C GLY A 130 2.23 4.31 -6.63
N PHE A 131 2.25 3.07 -7.13
CA PHE A 131 1.04 2.27 -7.28
C PHE A 131 0.43 1.86 -5.94
N ILE A 132 1.24 1.46 -4.96
CA ILE A 132 0.78 1.14 -3.60
C ILE A 132 0.18 2.37 -2.90
N LEU A 133 0.84 3.52 -2.99
CA LEU A 133 0.29 4.77 -2.46
C LEU A 133 -1.03 5.11 -3.13
N PHE A 134 -1.11 4.99 -4.46
CA PHE A 134 -2.34 5.27 -5.21
C PHE A 134 -3.52 4.40 -4.77
N ILE A 135 -3.34 3.08 -4.67
CA ILE A 135 -4.42 2.19 -4.18
C ILE A 135 -4.77 2.47 -2.71
N GLY A 136 -3.79 2.86 -1.88
CA GLY A 136 -4.03 3.30 -0.50
C GLY A 136 -4.90 4.56 -0.44
N GLN A 137 -4.60 5.55 -1.29
CA GLN A 137 -5.39 6.79 -1.41
C GLN A 137 -6.82 6.52 -1.90
N LEU A 138 -7.00 5.58 -2.84
CA LEU A 138 -8.35 5.13 -3.24
C LEU A 138 -9.13 4.49 -2.10
N GLY A 139 -8.46 3.76 -1.19
CA GLY A 139 -9.09 3.22 0.02
C GLY A 139 -9.47 4.30 1.04
N ALA A 140 -8.73 5.41 1.09
CA ALA A 140 -9.02 6.53 1.99
C ALA A 140 -10.09 7.49 1.44
N ALA A 141 -10.18 7.64 0.11
CA ALA A 141 -11.11 8.56 -0.55
C ALA A 141 -12.51 7.97 -0.69
N ARG A 142 -13.37 8.17 0.33
CA ARG A 142 -14.73 7.60 0.39
C ARG A 142 -15.66 8.05 -0.74
N ASP A 143 -15.50 9.28 -1.20
CA ASP A 143 -16.38 9.88 -2.21
C ASP A 143 -15.79 9.80 -3.64
N SER A 144 -14.61 9.18 -3.80
CA SER A 144 -13.98 9.02 -5.11
C SER A 144 -14.71 7.98 -5.96
N ILE A 145 -14.72 8.19 -7.28
CA ILE A 145 -15.23 7.22 -8.25
C ILE A 145 -14.48 5.88 -8.16
N GLY A 146 -13.22 5.93 -7.74
CA GLY A 146 -12.35 4.76 -7.59
C GLY A 146 -12.30 4.18 -6.18
N SER A 147 -13.16 4.64 -5.27
CA SER A 147 -13.12 4.21 -3.87
C SER A 147 -13.14 2.69 -3.74
N LEU A 148 -12.19 2.14 -2.96
CA LEU A 148 -12.11 0.70 -2.77
C LEU A 148 -13.24 0.22 -1.86
N THR A 149 -13.84 -0.92 -2.20
CA THR A 149 -14.70 -1.61 -1.23
C THR A 149 -13.85 -2.25 -0.13
N PRO A 150 -14.39 -2.46 1.08
CA PRO A 150 -13.64 -3.11 2.16
C PRO A 150 -13.10 -4.49 1.76
N GLY A 151 -13.88 -5.25 1.00
CA GLY A 151 -13.46 -6.56 0.48
C GLY A 151 -12.27 -6.47 -0.48
N ILE A 152 -12.22 -5.45 -1.34
CA ILE A 152 -11.08 -5.22 -2.24
C ILE A 152 -9.84 -4.83 -1.44
N ALA A 153 -9.97 -3.93 -0.46
CA ALA A 153 -8.86 -3.52 0.40
C ALA A 153 -8.28 -4.71 1.19
N LEU A 154 -9.14 -5.57 1.78
CA LEU A 154 -8.71 -6.80 2.44
C LEU A 154 -8.05 -7.81 1.49
N HIS A 155 -8.54 -7.90 0.26
CA HIS A 155 -7.94 -8.77 -0.76
C HIS A 155 -6.53 -8.30 -1.16
N ILE A 156 -6.35 -6.99 -1.35
CA ILE A 156 -5.03 -6.37 -1.60
C ILE A 156 -4.10 -6.65 -0.43
N LEU A 157 -4.55 -6.37 0.80
CA LEU A 157 -3.77 -6.63 2.02
C LEU A 157 -3.33 -8.09 2.11
N THR A 158 -4.27 -9.02 1.90
CA THR A 158 -4.00 -10.46 1.91
C THR A 158 -2.96 -10.82 0.86
N SER A 159 -3.10 -10.32 -0.37
CA SER A 159 -2.19 -10.65 -1.46
C SER A 159 -0.77 -10.11 -1.22
N MET A 160 -0.65 -8.92 -0.64
CA MET A 160 0.65 -8.38 -0.23
C MET A 160 1.27 -9.19 0.90
N ILE A 161 0.48 -9.52 1.93
CA ILE A 161 0.92 -10.35 3.06
C ILE A 161 1.31 -11.75 2.62
N ASP A 162 0.63 -12.35 1.64
CA ASP A 162 0.87 -13.71 1.17
C ASP A 162 1.97 -13.77 0.10
N SER A 163 2.39 -12.63 -0.44
CA SER A 163 3.43 -12.59 -1.47
C SER A 163 4.74 -13.20 -0.96
N ARG A 164 5.37 -14.00 -1.83
CA ARG A 164 6.72 -14.53 -1.60
C ARG A 164 7.79 -13.43 -1.61
N HIS A 165 7.48 -12.28 -2.20
CA HIS A 165 8.37 -11.13 -2.32
C HIS A 165 8.17 -10.10 -1.20
N LEU A 166 7.33 -10.37 -0.19
CA LEU A 166 7.03 -9.43 0.89
C LEU A 166 8.30 -8.85 1.56
N PHE A 167 9.31 -9.69 1.80
CA PHE A 167 10.57 -9.30 2.45
C PHE A 167 11.66 -8.89 1.46
N SER A 168 11.32 -8.68 0.18
CA SER A 168 12.27 -8.21 -0.83
C SER A 168 12.32 -6.68 -0.86
N GLY A 169 13.52 -6.11 -0.79
CA GLY A 169 13.72 -4.67 -0.91
C GLY A 169 12.88 -3.86 0.08
N GLN A 170 12.05 -2.94 -0.43
CA GLN A 170 11.20 -2.05 0.36
C GLN A 170 9.74 -2.53 0.44
N ASN A 171 9.43 -3.75 0.00
CA ASN A 171 8.04 -4.22 -0.12
C ASN A 171 7.31 -4.25 1.24
N LEU A 172 8.00 -4.59 2.33
CA LEU A 172 7.44 -4.54 3.68
C LEU A 172 7.09 -3.11 4.12
N ASP A 173 7.96 -2.13 3.83
CA ASP A 173 7.67 -0.71 4.09
C ASP A 173 6.43 -0.26 3.30
N MET A 174 6.31 -0.67 2.03
CA MET A 174 5.14 -0.35 1.21
C MET A 174 3.85 -1.00 1.74
N LEU A 175 3.94 -2.22 2.30
CA LEU A 175 2.80 -2.83 2.98
C LEU A 175 2.35 -1.99 4.18
N PHE A 176 3.27 -1.48 4.98
CA PHE A 176 2.93 -0.60 6.10
C PHE A 176 2.33 0.73 5.63
N ASP A 177 2.86 1.34 4.57
CA ASP A 177 2.27 2.53 3.96
C ASP A 177 0.81 2.27 3.54
N PHE A 178 0.54 1.11 2.93
CA PHE A 178 -0.82 0.71 2.57
C PHE A 178 -1.71 0.55 3.81
N VAL A 179 -1.25 -0.18 4.83
CA VAL A 179 -1.99 -0.41 6.09
C VAL A 179 -2.32 0.91 6.79
N ILE A 180 -1.38 1.86 6.82
CA ILE A 180 -1.60 3.20 7.41
C ILE A 180 -2.68 3.95 6.62
N ALA A 181 -2.66 3.89 5.29
CA ALA A 181 -3.63 4.57 4.45
C ALA A 181 -5.05 3.98 4.58
N VAL A 182 -5.19 2.64 4.56
CA VAL A 182 -6.51 1.98 4.52
C VAL A 182 -7.03 1.53 5.89
N GLY A 183 -6.18 1.45 6.91
CA GLY A 183 -6.53 0.99 8.26
C GLY A 183 -7.72 1.73 8.85
N PRO A 184 -7.71 3.08 8.91
CA PRO A 184 -8.84 3.86 9.42
C PRO A 184 -10.15 3.62 8.64
N PHE A 185 -10.05 3.31 7.35
CA PHE A 185 -11.22 2.96 6.54
C PHE A 185 -11.78 1.59 6.93
N LEU A 186 -10.93 0.58 7.13
CA LEU A 186 -11.30 -0.78 7.51
C LEU A 186 -11.81 -0.88 8.96
N ASP A 187 -11.21 -0.14 9.89
CA ASP A 187 -11.59 -0.12 11.31
C ASP A 187 -13.00 0.45 11.54
N ASN A 188 -13.50 1.26 10.60
CA ASN A 188 -14.84 1.85 10.65
C ASN A 188 -15.92 0.99 9.97
N GLN A 189 -15.60 -0.25 9.58
CA GLN A 189 -16.54 -1.15 8.89
C GLN A 189 -17.30 -2.06 9.87
N THR A 190 -18.09 -2.98 9.31
CA THR A 190 -18.77 -4.03 10.09
C THR A 190 -17.76 -4.91 10.83
N TRP A 191 -18.19 -5.47 11.96
CA TRP A 191 -17.36 -6.35 12.80
C TRP A 191 -16.63 -7.45 12.03
N ASP A 192 -17.29 -8.08 11.05
CA ASP A 192 -16.70 -9.15 10.23
C ASP A 192 -15.49 -8.66 9.41
N ILE A 193 -15.53 -7.40 8.95
CA ILE A 193 -14.42 -6.78 8.19
C ILE A 193 -13.28 -6.42 9.13
N VAL A 194 -13.60 -5.89 10.31
CA VAL A 194 -12.61 -5.53 11.33
C VAL A 194 -11.88 -6.77 11.86
N ASP A 195 -12.62 -7.84 12.16
CA ASP A 195 -12.04 -9.14 12.55
C ASP A 195 -11.19 -9.73 11.41
N GLY A 196 -11.69 -9.65 10.17
CA GLY A 196 -10.93 -10.01 8.98
C GLY A 196 -9.62 -9.24 8.85
N PHE A 197 -9.63 -7.92 9.08
CA PHE A 197 -8.43 -7.09 9.06
C PHE A 197 -7.44 -7.48 10.16
N GLY A 198 -7.91 -7.61 11.40
CA GLY A 198 -7.09 -8.04 12.54
C GLY A 198 -6.44 -9.41 12.33
N GLY A 199 -7.20 -10.37 11.79
CA GLY A 199 -6.67 -11.69 11.44
C GLY A 199 -5.56 -11.63 10.40
N LYS A 200 -5.63 -10.73 9.41
CA LYS A 200 -4.54 -10.54 8.44
C LYS A 200 -3.30 -9.93 9.06
N LEU A 201 -3.46 -8.95 9.96
CA LEU A 201 -2.32 -8.37 10.67
C LEU A 201 -1.62 -9.40 11.56
N GLN A 202 -2.37 -10.32 12.20
CA GLN A 202 -1.78 -11.42 12.95
C GLN A 202 -0.93 -12.34 12.06
N VAL A 203 -1.41 -12.70 10.87
CA VAL A 203 -0.63 -13.49 9.89
C VAL A 203 0.66 -12.75 9.49
N LEU A 204 0.60 -11.44 9.28
CA LEU A 204 1.78 -10.63 9.00
C LEU A 204 2.80 -10.72 10.15
N GLN A 205 2.37 -10.62 11.41
CA GLN A 205 3.27 -10.76 12.56
C GLN A 205 3.95 -12.12 12.61
N GLU A 206 3.20 -13.20 12.37
CA GLU A 206 3.75 -14.55 12.34
C GLU A 206 4.80 -14.71 11.24
N ARG A 207 4.54 -14.16 10.05
CA ARG A 207 5.51 -14.13 8.95
C ARG A 207 6.78 -13.34 9.30
N VAL A 208 6.65 -12.16 9.90
CA VAL A 208 7.80 -11.32 10.31
C VAL A 208 8.66 -12.06 11.35
N LYS A 209 8.04 -12.74 12.32
CA LYS A 209 8.75 -13.56 13.31
C LYS A 209 9.54 -14.70 12.65
N CYS A 210 8.93 -15.40 11.69
CA CYS A 210 9.59 -16.50 10.98
C CYS A 210 10.80 -16.01 10.17
N GLU A 211 10.66 -14.89 9.45
CA GLU A 211 11.76 -14.32 8.67
C GLU A 211 12.94 -13.92 9.57
N GLY A 212 12.67 -13.25 10.70
CA GLY A 212 13.70 -12.85 11.67
C GLY A 212 14.47 -14.02 12.30
N THR A 213 13.84 -15.19 12.45
CA THR A 213 14.53 -16.40 12.93
C THR A 213 15.40 -17.09 11.87
N THR A 214 15.22 -16.77 10.59
CA THR A 214 15.94 -17.42 9.48
C THR A 214 17.30 -16.77 9.25
N THR A 215 17.43 -15.47 9.53
CA THR A 215 18.69 -14.71 9.47
C THR A 215 19.64 -14.98 10.64
N GLU A 216 19.14 -15.50 11.77
CA GLU A 216 19.96 -15.88 12.94
C GLU A 216 20.68 -17.23 12.80
N LYS A 217 20.36 -18.02 11.76
CA LYS A 217 21.16 -19.20 11.41
C LYS A 217 22.40 -18.79 10.62
N VAL A 218 23.35 -18.17 11.33
CA VAL A 218 24.76 -18.23 10.96
C VAL A 218 25.13 -19.71 10.87
N MET A 219 25.33 -20.22 9.65
CA MET A 219 25.91 -21.54 9.44
C MET A 219 27.23 -21.61 10.23
N PRO A 220 27.41 -22.58 11.14
CA PRO A 220 28.76 -22.86 11.64
C PRO A 220 29.60 -23.31 10.44
N LEU A 221 30.66 -22.57 10.16
CA LEU A 221 31.71 -22.97 9.22
C LEU A 221 32.09 -24.43 9.50
N PRO A 222 32.23 -25.28 8.48
CA PRO A 222 32.60 -26.67 8.69
C PRO A 222 34.03 -26.73 9.25
N TYR A 223 34.15 -27.32 10.43
CA TYR A 223 35.41 -27.68 11.08
C TYR A 223 36.30 -28.46 10.10
N CYS A 224 37.45 -27.88 9.74
CA CYS A 224 38.58 -28.64 9.22
C CYS A 224 39.32 -29.30 10.38
N LEU A 225 39.23 -30.63 10.43
CA LEU A 225 40.09 -31.50 11.22
C LEU A 225 41.55 -31.40 10.74
N GLY A 226 42.48 -31.11 11.66
CA GLY A 226 43.92 -31.15 11.43
C GLY A 226 44.68 -31.34 12.73
N VAL A 227 45.23 -32.54 12.91
CA VAL A 227 45.94 -33.05 14.10
C VAL A 227 47.44 -32.70 14.02
N HIS A 228 48.03 -32.13 15.09
CA HIS A 228 49.26 -32.62 15.78
C HIS A 228 49.85 -31.60 16.81
N THR A 229 49.64 -31.88 18.11
CA THR A 229 50.59 -32.08 19.25
C THR A 229 51.85 -31.17 19.48
N PRO A 230 52.49 -31.13 20.68
CA PRO A 230 52.13 -30.36 21.88
C PRO A 230 53.34 -29.60 22.51
N ILE A 231 53.14 -28.53 23.30
CA ILE A 231 54.16 -28.04 24.26
C ILE A 231 53.48 -27.64 25.58
N ILE A 232 54.16 -28.02 26.65
CA ILE A 232 53.79 -28.10 28.08
C ILE A 232 54.02 -26.77 28.81
N GLU A 233 53.32 -26.61 29.94
CA GLU A 233 53.75 -26.09 31.27
C GLU A 233 52.89 -24.97 31.90
N ASP A 234 52.17 -25.37 32.97
CA ASP A 234 52.06 -24.76 34.33
C ASP A 234 51.65 -23.28 34.46
N THR A 235 50.75 -22.84 35.35
CA THR A 235 50.30 -23.32 36.68
C THR A 235 49.10 -22.45 37.17
N CYS A 236 48.22 -23.03 38.01
CA CYS A 236 47.51 -22.46 39.20
C CYS A 236 46.86 -21.05 39.15
N THR A 237 45.72 -20.70 39.76
CA THR A 237 44.90 -21.22 40.87
C THR A 237 43.64 -20.34 41.02
N ASN A 238 42.53 -20.93 41.47
CA ASN A 238 41.46 -20.39 42.34
C ASN A 238 41.11 -18.88 42.34
N CYS A 239 39.83 -18.57 42.09
CA CYS A 239 38.90 -18.03 43.12
C CYS A 239 37.55 -17.58 42.51
N SER A 240 36.46 -18.03 43.11
CA SER A 240 35.13 -17.40 43.19
C SER A 240 34.67 -17.59 44.65
N PRO A 241 33.64 -16.92 45.21
CA PRO A 241 32.60 -16.08 44.57
C PRO A 241 32.18 -14.80 45.38
N LEU A 242 31.11 -14.14 44.90
CA LEU A 242 30.15 -13.24 45.60
C LEU A 242 30.48 -11.76 45.77
N CYS A 243 29.66 -10.89 45.14
CA CYS A 243 29.02 -9.77 45.82
C CYS A 243 27.75 -9.30 45.09
N SER A 244 26.66 -9.21 45.85
CA SER A 244 25.31 -8.74 45.51
C SER A 244 25.12 -7.28 45.93
N CYS A 245 24.25 -6.51 45.25
CA CYS A 245 23.40 -5.50 45.90
C CYS A 245 22.14 -5.21 45.07
N SER A 246 21.01 -5.22 45.76
CA SER A 246 19.63 -5.00 45.29
C SER A 246 19.18 -3.56 45.59
N LEU A 247 18.20 -3.05 44.86
CA LEU A 247 17.30 -1.99 45.34
C LEU A 247 15.87 -2.25 44.84
N THR A 248 15.03 -2.65 45.79
CA THR A 248 13.57 -2.79 45.72
C THR A 248 12.86 -1.45 45.94
N ASN A 249 11.69 -1.27 45.35
CA ASN A 249 10.49 -0.79 46.06
C ASN A 249 9.20 -1.13 45.29
N LEU A 250 8.24 -1.69 46.03
CA LEU A 250 6.86 -2.08 45.70
C LEU A 250 5.90 -1.09 46.42
N PRO A 251 4.60 -0.96 46.06
CA PRO A 251 3.59 -1.82 46.71
C PRO A 251 2.32 -2.20 45.88
N HIS A 252 1.71 -3.29 46.36
CA HIS A 252 0.35 -3.86 46.22
C HIS A 252 -0.81 -3.03 45.63
N PHE A 253 -1.76 -3.71 44.96
CA PHE A 253 -3.15 -3.93 45.45
C PHE A 253 -3.93 -5.02 44.66
N ARG A 254 -5.12 -5.36 45.15
CA ARG A 254 -5.85 -6.65 45.14
C ARG A 254 -6.78 -6.91 43.94
N LEU A 255 -7.09 -8.20 43.76
CA LEU A 255 -8.30 -8.75 43.13
C LEU A 255 -9.60 -8.09 43.63
N ILE A 256 -10.49 -7.75 42.70
CA ILE A 256 -11.91 -7.48 42.94
C ILE A 256 -12.71 -8.27 41.91
N ASP A 257 -13.66 -9.05 42.43
CA ASP A 257 -14.72 -9.77 41.73
C ASP A 257 -16.00 -8.93 41.87
N ILE A 258 -16.65 -8.53 40.77
CA ILE A 258 -17.97 -7.86 40.81
C ILE A 258 -18.86 -8.37 39.67
N ASN A 259 -19.85 -9.16 40.07
CA ASN A 259 -21.14 -9.29 39.38
C ASN A 259 -21.93 -7.98 39.47
N GLY A 260 -22.49 -7.52 38.35
CA GLY A 260 -23.74 -6.74 38.31
C GLY A 260 -23.66 -5.29 37.81
N MET A 261 -24.17 -5.07 36.57
CA MET A 261 -24.90 -3.89 36.04
C MET A 261 -24.25 -2.49 36.20
N THR A 262 -24.23 -1.55 35.25
CA THR A 262 -25.09 -1.19 34.11
C THR A 262 -24.40 -0.07 33.32
N SER A 263 -24.64 -0.03 32.00
CA SER A 263 -24.85 1.17 31.16
C SER A 263 -23.71 2.19 30.98
N THR A 264 -23.34 2.31 29.69
CA THR A 264 -22.95 3.54 28.97
C THR A 264 -21.64 4.21 29.37
N GLU A 265 -20.53 3.54 29.07
CA GLU A 265 -19.25 4.12 28.65
C GLU A 265 -18.27 2.96 28.53
N THR A 266 -17.91 2.56 27.32
CA THR A 266 -16.75 1.70 26.93
C THR A 266 -17.08 1.01 25.62
N LYS A 267 -16.26 1.27 24.59
CA LYS A 267 -15.98 0.36 23.44
C LYS A 267 -15.11 1.02 22.36
N LEU A 268 -14.92 2.35 22.40
CA LEU A 268 -14.03 3.05 21.47
C LEU A 268 -12.54 2.90 21.84
N ASP A 269 -12.20 2.77 23.13
CA ASP A 269 -10.80 2.69 23.59
C ASP A 269 -10.16 1.30 23.40
N VAL A 270 -10.96 0.26 23.13
CA VAL A 270 -10.45 -1.09 22.86
C VAL A 270 -9.98 -1.24 21.42
N PHE A 271 -10.38 -0.35 20.51
CA PHE A 271 -10.16 -0.49 19.06
C PHE A 271 -8.95 0.27 18.50
N LYS A 272 -8.54 1.36 19.16
CA LYS A 272 -7.21 1.97 18.92
C LYS A 272 -6.05 1.03 19.25
N LEU A 273 -6.33 -0.05 19.98
CA LEU A 273 -5.36 -0.99 20.51
C LEU A 273 -4.88 -2.02 19.46
N GLY A 274 -5.64 -2.35 18.41
CA GLY A 274 -5.27 -3.44 17.49
C GLY A 274 -4.04 -3.12 16.64
N THR A 275 -4.05 -1.99 15.95
CA THR A 275 -2.92 -1.47 15.18
C THR A 275 -1.75 -1.11 16.12
N ALA A 276 -2.03 -0.49 17.27
CA ALA A 276 -1.01 -0.12 18.25
C ALA A 276 -0.33 -1.33 18.95
N GLN A 277 -1.07 -2.40 19.26
CA GLN A 277 -0.53 -3.65 19.83
C GLN A 277 0.28 -4.44 18.81
N LEU A 278 -0.09 -4.34 17.52
CA LEU A 278 0.68 -4.97 16.45
C LEU A 278 2.13 -4.46 16.43
N PHE A 279 2.26 -3.14 16.60
CA PHE A 279 3.53 -2.43 16.54
C PHE A 279 4.28 -2.44 17.88
N ALA A 280 3.58 -2.53 19.02
CA ALA A 280 4.19 -2.67 20.35
C ALA A 280 4.75 -4.08 20.65
N SER A 281 4.46 -5.09 19.81
CA SER A 281 4.89 -6.49 20.00
C SER A 281 5.98 -6.96 19.03
N LEU A 282 6.56 -6.03 18.25
CA LEU A 282 7.75 -6.29 17.44
C LEU A 282 8.98 -6.36 18.35
N PRO A 283 9.82 -7.42 18.27
CA PRO A 283 10.99 -7.56 19.13
C PRO A 283 12.03 -6.46 18.86
N ASP A 284 12.75 -6.04 19.91
CA ASP A 284 13.84 -5.04 19.95
C ASP A 284 15.03 -5.32 18.99
N ALA A 285 14.95 -6.35 18.15
CA ALA A 285 16.04 -6.86 17.32
C ALA A 285 16.15 -6.21 15.93
N ILE A 286 15.50 -5.07 15.69
CA ILE A 286 15.73 -4.28 14.47
C ILE A 286 16.80 -3.23 14.80
N ASP A 287 18.05 -3.54 14.49
CA ASP A 287 19.21 -2.62 14.55
C ASP A 287 19.06 -1.42 13.58
N ASP A 288 17.97 -1.37 12.83
CA ASP A 288 17.57 -0.23 12.02
C ASP A 288 16.73 0.75 12.86
N GLN A 289 17.44 1.65 13.55
CA GLN A 289 16.89 2.77 14.30
C GLN A 289 15.88 3.60 13.47
N ASN A 290 15.94 3.52 12.13
CA ASN A 290 15.04 4.16 11.19
C ASN A 290 13.67 3.46 11.11
N ALA A 291 13.63 2.12 11.15
CA ALA A 291 12.38 1.35 11.19
C ALA A 291 11.63 1.57 12.51
N TYR A 292 12.34 1.60 13.63
CA TYR A 292 11.78 1.91 14.94
C TYR A 292 11.20 3.34 15.00
N HIS A 293 11.89 4.33 14.44
CA HIS A 293 11.38 5.70 14.36
C HIS A 293 10.15 5.81 13.46
N LYS A 294 10.13 5.15 12.29
CA LYS A 294 8.96 5.11 11.41
C LYS A 294 7.74 4.48 12.09
N ILE A 295 7.94 3.41 12.87
CA ILE A 295 6.89 2.75 13.65
C ILE A 295 6.39 3.66 14.78
N GLN A 296 7.28 4.34 15.51
CA GLN A 296 6.88 5.34 16.52
C GLN A 296 6.11 6.52 15.91
N TYR A 297 6.50 7.01 14.73
CA TYR A 297 5.79 8.09 14.05
C TYR A 297 4.41 7.64 13.55
N ALA A 298 4.28 6.41 13.04
CA ALA A 298 3.00 5.82 12.68
C ALA A 298 2.07 5.69 13.91
N LEU A 299 2.62 5.31 15.07
CA LEU A 299 1.88 5.24 16.34
C LEU A 299 1.41 6.61 16.85
N ILE A 300 2.23 7.66 16.72
CA ILE A 300 1.88 9.03 17.16
C ILE A 300 0.82 9.66 16.24
N GLY A 301 0.80 9.32 14.95
CA GLY A 301 -0.19 9.82 13.99
C GLY A 301 -1.59 9.22 14.16
N ILE A 302 -1.71 8.05 14.81
CA ILE A 302 -2.97 7.31 14.95
C ILE A 302 -3.77 7.70 16.21
N GLY A 303 -3.13 8.35 17.19
CA GLY A 303 -3.77 8.98 18.35
C GLY A 303 -4.25 8.02 19.43
#